data_AF-A0A109FIT1-F1
#
_entry.id   AF-A0A109FIT1-F1
#
_cell.length_a   1.000
_cell.length_b   1.000
_cell.length_c   1.000
_cell.angle_alpha   90.00
_cell.angle_beta   90.00
_cell.angle_gamma   90.00
#
_symmetry.space_group_name_H-M   'P 1'
#
loop_
_entity.id
_entity.type
_entity.pdbx_description
1 polymer ?
#
loop_
_entity_poly.entity_id
_entity_poly.type
_entity_poly.pdbx_seq_one_letter_code
_entity_poly.pdbx_strand_id
1 'polypeptide(L)'
;MGQAESQPQAGGANGGSDASGEGSTHSALHVLRVAENSPAAEAGLEPFFDFVVGAGGQQIGDEIDFLTEVLEENEGAEVPLQIYSTKRKEVREVYVIPSRNWSSAAVPGGEAGMVDGQPSLLGLSLRVCSPQFALDQVWHVLEILEGSPAQSAGLVPFGDWIIGYAGGVLRGEGDFYDVVEAHVDKPLRLFVYNSDYDVTREAILVPNRSWGGEGLLGCGVGYGLLHRIPK
;
A
#
# COMPACT_ATOMS: atom_id res chain seq x y z
N MET A 1 56.90 12.73 -39.97
CA MET A 1 56.50 14.09 -39.55
C MET A 1 56.02 14.84 -40.78
N GLY A 2 54.77 15.32 -40.80
CA GLY A 2 54.22 16.12 -41.89
C GLY A 2 52.94 15.53 -42.51
N GLN A 3 51.85 16.29 -42.40
CA GLN A 3 50.44 16.05 -42.78
C GLN A 3 50.29 16.04 -44.33
N ALA A 4 49.19 15.72 -45.04
CA ALA A 4 47.75 15.77 -44.75
C ALA A 4 46.93 15.03 -45.86
N GLU A 5 45.66 14.73 -45.53
CA GLU A 5 44.44 14.73 -46.38
C GLU A 5 44.19 13.67 -47.48
N SER A 6 43.09 12.90 -47.30
CA SER A 6 41.99 12.82 -48.28
C SER A 6 40.75 12.12 -47.68
N GLN A 7 39.59 12.77 -47.81
CA GLN A 7 38.24 12.22 -47.54
C GLN A 7 37.89 11.10 -48.54
N PRO A 8 36.80 10.35 -48.26
CA PRO A 8 35.61 10.59 -49.09
C PRO A 8 34.31 10.73 -48.30
N GLN A 9 33.42 11.53 -48.91
CA GLN A 9 32.05 11.82 -48.53
C GLN A 9 31.10 10.91 -49.32
N ALA A 10 30.10 10.31 -48.68
CA ALA A 10 28.76 10.06 -49.25
C ALA A 10 27.83 9.32 -48.27
N GLY A 11 26.56 9.75 -48.21
CA GLY A 11 25.43 8.89 -47.89
C GLY A 11 24.67 9.24 -46.61
N GLY A 12 23.72 10.17 -46.72
CA GLY A 12 22.74 10.41 -45.67
C GLY A 12 21.72 9.27 -45.55
N ALA A 13 21.24 9.03 -44.34
CA ALA A 13 19.94 8.44 -44.09
C ALA A 13 19.41 8.94 -42.74
N ASN A 14 18.19 9.45 -42.79
CA ASN A 14 17.37 9.91 -41.69
C ASN A 14 16.98 8.74 -40.78
N GLY A 15 17.21 8.86 -39.48
CA GLY A 15 16.71 7.96 -38.43
C GLY A 15 16.84 8.74 -37.12
N GLY A 16 15.77 9.35 -36.64
CA GLY A 16 14.71 8.58 -36.00
C GLY A 16 15.13 8.41 -34.55
N SER A 17 14.74 9.41 -33.75
CA SER A 17 14.77 9.40 -32.30
C SER A 17 14.35 8.05 -31.74
N ASP A 18 15.19 7.46 -30.90
CA ASP A 18 14.76 6.68 -29.72
C ASP A 18 15.97 6.54 -28.80
N ALA A 19 16.28 7.66 -28.14
CA ALA A 19 17.10 7.64 -26.96
C ALA A 19 16.19 7.38 -25.75
N SER A 20 16.43 6.24 -25.12
CA SER A 20 16.30 5.96 -23.68
C SER A 20 14.92 6.01 -23.04
N GLY A 21 14.43 4.85 -22.63
CA GLY A 21 13.37 4.71 -21.62
C GLY A 21 13.23 3.32 -21.00
N GLU A 22 14.25 2.45 -21.08
CA GLU A 22 14.29 1.24 -20.25
C GLU A 22 14.77 1.62 -18.84
N GLY A 23 13.87 1.49 -17.86
CA GLY A 23 14.24 1.38 -16.45
C GLY A 23 14.16 2.67 -15.62
N SER A 24 13.09 3.46 -15.69
CA SER A 24 12.73 4.22 -14.48
C SER A 24 12.04 3.25 -13.53
N THR A 25 12.67 3.02 -12.38
CA THR A 25 12.03 2.46 -11.20
C THR A 25 10.87 3.41 -10.84
N HIS A 26 9.69 3.16 -11.41
CA HIS A 26 8.49 3.94 -11.11
C HIS A 26 8.12 3.63 -9.67
N SER A 27 8.62 4.46 -8.76
CA SER A 27 8.08 4.54 -7.41
C SER A 27 6.65 5.09 -7.49
N ALA A 28 5.78 4.56 -6.66
CA ALA A 28 4.41 5.05 -6.52
C ALA A 28 4.03 5.07 -5.04
N LEU A 29 3.02 5.85 -4.70
CA LEU A 29 2.48 5.93 -3.35
C LEU A 29 1.39 4.87 -3.17
N HIS A 30 1.76 3.74 -2.57
CA HIS A 30 0.84 2.63 -2.32
C HIS A 30 -0.08 2.95 -1.15
N VAL A 31 -1.39 2.82 -1.38
CA VAL A 31 -2.39 2.98 -0.35
C VAL A 31 -2.37 1.75 0.56
N LEU A 32 -1.94 1.90 1.81
CA LEU A 32 -1.93 0.80 2.79
C LEU A 32 -3.23 0.73 3.57
N ARG A 33 -3.74 1.90 3.98
CA ARG A 33 -4.94 2.05 4.81
C ARG A 33 -5.75 3.21 4.29
N VAL A 34 -7.07 3.04 4.34
CA VAL A 34 -8.06 4.10 4.18
C VAL A 34 -8.87 4.14 5.46
N ALA A 35 -8.85 5.27 6.17
CA ALA A 35 -9.63 5.43 7.39
C ALA A 35 -11.13 5.54 7.08
N GLU A 36 -11.98 4.92 7.90
CA GLU A 36 -13.43 5.01 7.75
C GLU A 36 -13.91 6.47 7.85
N ASN A 37 -14.92 6.83 7.05
CA ASN A 37 -15.51 8.17 7.00
C ASN A 37 -14.49 9.30 6.72
N SER A 38 -13.36 8.96 6.08
CA SER A 38 -12.37 9.93 5.62
C SER A 38 -12.66 10.38 4.19
N PRO A 39 -12.13 11.52 3.74
CA PRO A 39 -12.25 11.95 2.35
C PRO A 39 -11.78 10.89 1.34
N ALA A 40 -10.74 10.12 1.66
CA ALA A 40 -10.30 9.02 0.80
C ALA A 40 -11.31 7.87 0.74
N ALA A 41 -11.98 7.55 1.85
CA ALA A 41 -13.03 6.53 1.86
C ALA A 41 -14.24 6.98 1.03
N GLU A 42 -14.67 8.22 1.18
CA GLU A 42 -15.79 8.81 0.42
C GLU A 42 -15.51 8.83 -1.09
N ALA A 43 -14.24 9.06 -1.45
CA ALA A 43 -13.79 9.05 -2.84
C ALA A 43 -13.55 7.65 -3.41
N GLY A 44 -13.74 6.59 -2.60
CA GLY A 44 -13.63 5.20 -3.05
C GLY A 44 -12.22 4.74 -3.35
N LEU A 45 -11.22 5.22 -2.59
CA LEU A 45 -9.88 4.66 -2.62
C LEU A 45 -9.89 3.28 -1.94
N GLU A 46 -9.25 2.30 -2.58
CA GLU A 46 -9.16 0.93 -2.10
C GLU A 46 -7.79 0.67 -1.47
N PRO A 47 -7.72 0.27 -0.19
CA PRO A 47 -6.45 -0.11 0.43
C PRO A 47 -5.84 -1.31 -0.27
N PHE A 48 -4.51 -1.35 -0.29
CA PHE A 48 -3.63 -2.30 -0.95
C PHE A 48 -3.70 -2.36 -2.48
N PHE A 49 -4.84 -2.09 -3.10
CA PHE A 49 -4.96 -2.23 -4.54
C PHE A 49 -4.70 -0.93 -5.31
N ASP A 50 -4.89 0.22 -4.65
CA ASP A 50 -4.69 1.52 -5.26
C ASP A 50 -3.32 2.12 -4.98
N PHE A 51 -2.82 2.85 -5.97
CA PHE A 51 -1.59 3.60 -5.94
C PHE A 51 -1.89 5.03 -6.39
N VAL A 52 -1.54 6.02 -5.57
CA VAL A 52 -1.61 7.42 -5.97
C VAL A 52 -0.40 7.69 -6.88
N VAL A 53 -0.68 8.02 -8.14
CA VAL A 53 0.34 8.26 -9.18
C VAL A 53 0.38 9.71 -9.64
N GLY A 54 -0.68 10.47 -9.40
CA GLY A 54 -0.73 11.91 -9.71
C GLY A 54 -1.71 12.67 -8.82
N ALA A 55 -1.52 13.99 -8.73
CA ALA A 55 -2.39 14.93 -8.04
C ALA A 55 -2.35 16.30 -8.74
N GLY A 56 -3.48 17.00 -8.79
CA GLY A 56 -3.54 18.36 -9.36
C GLY A 56 -3.16 18.44 -10.84
N GLY A 57 -3.35 17.35 -11.59
CA GLY A 57 -2.98 17.26 -13.01
C GLY A 57 -1.48 16.98 -13.27
N GLN A 58 -0.67 16.73 -12.23
CA GLN A 58 0.74 16.36 -12.36
C GLN A 58 1.00 14.95 -11.83
N GLN A 59 2.05 14.29 -12.35
CA GLN A 59 2.52 12.99 -11.86
C GLN A 59 3.35 13.20 -10.59
N ILE A 60 3.12 12.39 -9.55
CA ILE A 60 3.78 12.50 -8.24
C ILE A 60 5.16 11.84 -8.23
N GLY A 61 5.36 10.72 -8.94
CA GLY A 61 6.58 9.92 -8.80
C GLY A 61 6.76 9.37 -7.37
N ASP A 62 7.95 9.53 -6.78
CA ASP A 62 8.26 9.23 -5.38
C ASP A 62 8.09 10.42 -4.41
N GLU A 63 7.61 11.57 -4.89
CA GLU A 63 7.56 12.80 -4.11
C GLU A 63 6.32 12.86 -3.20
N ILE A 64 6.38 12.21 -2.04
CA ILE A 64 5.30 12.29 -1.03
C ILE A 64 5.05 13.73 -0.55
N ASP A 65 6.10 14.56 -0.54
CA ASP A 65 6.03 15.96 -0.16
C ASP A 65 5.18 16.76 -1.15
N PHE A 66 5.27 16.46 -2.46
CA PHE A 66 4.45 17.10 -3.48
C PHE A 66 2.96 16.78 -3.29
N LEU A 67 2.61 15.51 -3.02
CA LEU A 67 1.22 15.17 -2.69
C LEU A 67 0.75 15.95 -1.45
N THR A 68 1.60 16.05 -0.43
CA THR A 68 1.27 16.76 0.82
C THR A 68 1.00 18.24 0.54
N GLU A 69 1.90 18.92 -0.20
CA GLU A 69 1.75 20.32 -0.60
C GLU A 69 0.44 20.57 -1.37
N VAL A 70 0.16 19.77 -2.40
CA VAL A 70 -1.07 19.89 -3.19
C VAL A 70 -2.32 19.77 -2.31
N LEU A 71 -2.33 18.85 -1.34
CA LEU A 71 -3.47 18.66 -0.45
C LEU A 71 -3.62 19.82 0.55
N GLU A 72 -2.52 20.36 1.06
CA GLU A 72 -2.52 21.50 1.98
C GLU A 72 -2.99 22.79 1.32
N GLU A 73 -2.51 23.08 0.12
CA GLU A 73 -2.89 24.27 -0.65
C GLU A 73 -4.38 24.27 -1.05
N ASN A 74 -5.00 23.09 -1.11
CA ASN A 74 -6.36 22.89 -1.58
C ASN A 74 -7.31 22.35 -0.49
N GLU A 75 -7.01 22.57 0.80
CA GLU A 75 -7.93 22.18 1.87
C GLU A 75 -9.31 22.84 1.69
N GLY A 76 -10.36 22.02 1.67
CA GLY A 76 -11.74 22.45 1.43
C GLY A 76 -12.11 22.67 -0.05
N ALA A 77 -11.18 22.46 -0.97
CA ALA A 77 -11.41 22.51 -2.42
C ALA A 77 -11.26 21.12 -3.05
N GLU A 78 -11.88 20.91 -4.20
CA GLU A 78 -11.81 19.64 -4.92
C GLU A 78 -10.45 19.47 -5.62
N VAL A 79 -9.78 18.34 -5.39
CA VAL A 79 -8.49 17.99 -5.98
C VAL A 79 -8.64 16.70 -6.79
N PRO A 80 -8.26 16.70 -8.08
CA PRO A 80 -8.18 15.48 -8.86
C PRO A 80 -6.92 14.69 -8.49
N LEU A 81 -7.09 13.44 -8.10
CA LEU A 81 -6.04 12.44 -7.90
C LEU A 81 -6.08 11.42 -9.04
N GLN A 82 -4.91 11.03 -9.53
CA GLN A 82 -4.77 9.92 -10.46
C GLN A 82 -4.39 8.67 -9.68
N ILE A 83 -5.24 7.65 -9.78
CA ILE A 83 -5.16 6.41 -9.01
C ILE A 83 -4.97 5.24 -9.97
N TYR A 84 -3.83 4.56 -9.87
CA TYR A 84 -3.63 3.28 -10.55
C TYR A 84 -4.19 2.15 -9.68
N SER A 85 -5.15 1.38 -10.23
CA SER A 85 -5.75 0.24 -9.54
C SER A 85 -5.16 -1.07 -10.06
N THR A 86 -4.61 -1.87 -9.16
CA THR A 86 -4.07 -3.19 -9.50
C THR A 86 -5.13 -4.25 -9.70
N LYS A 87 -6.36 -4.07 -9.20
CA LYS A 87 -7.50 -4.92 -9.57
C LYS A 87 -7.94 -4.68 -11.01
N ARG A 88 -8.14 -3.41 -11.38
CA ARG A 88 -8.69 -3.02 -12.69
C ARG A 88 -7.63 -2.89 -13.79
N LYS A 89 -6.35 -2.81 -13.42
CA LYS A 89 -5.21 -2.60 -14.34
C LYS A 89 -5.32 -1.30 -15.16
N GLU A 90 -5.87 -0.26 -14.55
CA GLU A 90 -6.08 1.04 -15.19
C GLU A 90 -5.77 2.20 -14.24
N VAL A 91 -5.53 3.37 -14.81
CA VAL A 91 -5.47 4.64 -14.08
C VAL A 91 -6.84 5.31 -14.19
N ARG A 92 -7.40 5.68 -13.04
CA ARG A 92 -8.65 6.45 -12.96
C ARG A 92 -8.42 7.78 -12.25
N GLU A 93 -9.20 8.78 -12.62
CA GLU A 93 -9.23 10.05 -11.89
C GLU A 93 -10.29 9.97 -10.79
N VAL A 94 -9.91 10.36 -9.58
CA VAL A 94 -10.76 10.41 -8.41
C VAL A 94 -10.69 11.81 -7.82
N TYR A 95 -11.83 12.39 -7.50
CA TYR A 95 -11.91 13.72 -6.91
C TYR A 95 -12.05 13.60 -5.39
N VAL A 96 -11.18 14.28 -4.66
CA VAL A 96 -11.20 14.35 -3.19
C VAL A 96 -11.38 15.79 -2.73
N ILE A 97 -11.98 15.99 -1.56
CA ILE A 97 -11.97 17.30 -0.89
C ILE A 97 -11.12 17.13 0.39
N PRO A 98 -9.84 17.54 0.37
CA PRO A 98 -8.97 17.43 1.53
C PRO A 98 -9.56 18.23 2.70
N SER A 99 -9.59 17.64 3.90
CA SER A 99 -10.12 18.32 5.08
C SER A 99 -9.52 17.73 6.34
N ARG A 100 -9.25 18.55 7.36
CA ARG A 100 -8.90 18.05 8.70
C ARG A 100 -10.13 17.80 9.57
N ASN A 101 -11.32 18.23 9.16
CA ASN A 101 -12.53 18.15 9.99
C ASN A 101 -12.94 16.70 10.30
N TRP A 102 -12.75 15.77 9.35
CA TRP A 102 -13.10 14.35 9.55
C TRP A 102 -12.30 13.73 10.72
N SER A 103 -11.08 14.19 10.96
CA SER A 103 -10.20 13.64 12.00
C SER A 103 -10.71 13.92 13.41
N SER A 104 -11.39 15.05 13.63
CA SER A 104 -12.01 15.40 14.91
C SER A 104 -13.28 14.60 15.21
N ALA A 105 -13.89 14.03 14.16
CA ALA A 105 -15.03 13.13 14.24
C ALA A 105 -14.60 11.64 14.26
N ALA A 106 -13.31 11.34 14.03
CA ALA A 106 -12.81 9.99 13.90
C ALA A 106 -12.77 9.27 15.27
N VAL A 107 -13.72 8.35 15.44
CA VAL A 107 -13.84 7.20 16.35
C VAL A 107 -13.06 7.26 17.68
N PRO A 108 -13.74 7.19 18.85
CA PRO A 108 -13.09 6.94 20.13
C PRO A 108 -12.22 5.67 20.10
N GLY A 109 -10.90 5.83 20.26
CA GLY A 109 -9.95 4.71 20.33
C GLY A 109 -9.25 4.35 19.00
N GLY A 110 -9.50 5.09 17.92
CA GLY A 110 -8.63 5.09 16.74
C GLY A 110 -7.61 6.22 16.83
N GLU A 111 -6.32 5.95 16.58
CA GLU A 111 -5.38 7.04 16.34
C GLU A 111 -5.71 7.66 14.98
N ALA A 112 -6.11 8.94 14.97
CA ALA A 112 -6.14 9.70 13.73
C ALA A 112 -4.71 9.71 13.15
N GLY A 113 -4.57 9.39 11.86
CA GLY A 113 -3.27 9.49 11.20
C GLY A 113 -2.77 10.93 11.32
N MET A 114 -1.65 11.14 11.99
CA MET A 114 -1.03 12.44 12.15
C MET A 114 0.12 12.59 11.15
N VAL A 115 0.18 13.72 10.45
CA VAL A 115 1.30 14.14 9.62
C VAL A 115 1.87 15.41 10.26
N ASP A 116 3.14 15.37 10.68
CA ASP A 116 3.80 16.46 11.42
C ASP A 116 3.02 17.01 12.62
N GLY A 117 2.31 16.11 13.31
CA GLY A 117 1.47 16.44 14.47
C GLY A 117 0.15 17.13 14.13
N GLN A 118 -0.16 17.28 12.83
CA GLN A 118 -1.47 17.72 12.35
C GLN A 118 -2.31 16.51 11.93
N PRO A 119 -3.64 16.57 12.04
CA PRO A 119 -4.49 15.51 11.53
C PRO A 119 -4.39 15.37 10.01
N SER A 120 -4.48 14.13 9.53
CA SER A 120 -4.44 13.83 8.10
C SER A 120 -5.59 14.50 7.33
N LEU A 121 -5.30 14.97 6.12
CA LEU A 121 -6.25 15.62 5.23
C LEU A 121 -7.16 14.65 4.47
N LEU A 122 -6.73 13.40 4.29
CA LEU A 122 -7.45 12.40 3.49
C LEU A 122 -7.77 11.11 4.25
N GLY A 123 -7.09 10.83 5.35
CA GLY A 123 -7.22 9.56 6.07
C GLY A 123 -6.51 8.39 5.39
N LEU A 124 -5.45 8.67 4.65
CA LEU A 124 -4.60 7.68 4.00
C LEU A 124 -3.37 7.35 4.86
N SER A 125 -2.99 6.08 4.87
CA SER A 125 -1.60 5.67 5.17
C SER A 125 -0.95 5.22 3.87
N LEU A 126 0.18 5.84 3.54
CA LEU A 126 0.87 5.63 2.26
C LEU A 126 2.26 5.05 2.46
N ARG A 127 2.74 4.32 1.46
CA ARG A 127 4.13 3.86 1.36
C ARG A 127 4.68 4.11 -0.03
N VAL A 128 5.81 4.78 -0.12
CA VAL A 128 6.61 4.84 -1.35
C VAL A 128 7.15 3.44 -1.63
N CYS A 129 6.84 2.88 -2.81
CA CYS A 129 7.36 1.58 -3.20
C CYS A 129 7.39 1.43 -4.72
N SER A 130 8.12 0.42 -5.21
CA SER A 130 7.92 -0.07 -6.58
C SER A 130 6.67 -0.96 -6.61
N PRO A 131 5.64 -0.66 -7.43
CA PRO A 131 4.39 -1.42 -7.46
C PRO A 131 4.55 -2.93 -7.67
N GLN A 132 5.58 -3.32 -8.44
CA GLN A 132 5.88 -4.73 -8.74
C GLN A 132 6.17 -5.56 -7.49
N PHE A 133 6.82 -4.97 -6.48
CA PHE A 133 7.18 -5.67 -5.25
C PHE A 133 6.15 -5.48 -4.13
N ALA A 134 5.37 -4.40 -4.19
CA ALA A 134 4.39 -4.06 -3.17
C ALA A 134 3.31 -5.15 -3.00
N LEU A 135 2.90 -5.76 -4.12
CA LEU A 135 1.87 -6.79 -4.17
C LEU A 135 2.35 -8.17 -3.73
N ASP A 136 3.67 -8.38 -3.67
CA ASP A 136 4.26 -9.67 -3.31
C ASP A 136 4.40 -9.82 -1.78
N GLN A 137 4.29 -8.71 -1.03
CA GLN A 137 4.43 -8.66 0.42
C GLN A 137 3.10 -8.96 1.10
N VAL A 138 2.63 -10.20 0.96
CA VAL A 138 1.38 -10.70 1.55
C VAL A 138 1.59 -12.06 2.22
N TRP A 139 0.84 -12.29 3.30
CA TRP A 139 0.87 -13.53 4.07
C TRP A 139 -0.49 -14.19 4.01
N HIS A 140 -0.58 -15.31 3.30
CA HIS A 140 -1.81 -16.07 3.11
C HIS A 140 -2.13 -16.88 4.36
N VAL A 141 -3.31 -16.68 4.93
CA VAL A 141 -3.80 -17.45 6.07
C VAL A 141 -4.23 -18.82 5.58
N LEU A 142 -3.65 -19.89 6.13
CA LEU A 142 -3.95 -21.27 5.76
C LEU A 142 -4.94 -21.87 6.77
N GLU A 143 -4.71 -23.09 7.24
CA GLU A 143 -5.50 -23.69 8.31
C GLU A 143 -5.47 -22.86 9.59
N ILE A 144 -6.61 -22.81 10.29
CA ILE A 144 -6.76 -22.15 11.59
C ILE A 144 -7.24 -23.19 12.59
N LEU A 145 -6.60 -23.23 13.76
CA LEU A 145 -6.92 -24.12 14.85
C LEU A 145 -8.03 -23.53 15.73
N GLU A 146 -8.90 -24.39 16.26
CA GLU A 146 -9.99 -23.99 17.15
C GLU A 146 -9.44 -23.46 18.49
N GLY A 147 -10.08 -22.40 19.02
CA GLY A 147 -9.66 -21.71 20.23
C GLY A 147 -8.40 -20.85 20.07
N SER A 148 -7.87 -20.74 18.85
CA SER A 148 -6.61 -20.02 18.59
C SER A 148 -6.76 -18.49 18.61
N PRO A 149 -5.63 -17.77 18.78
CA PRO A 149 -5.56 -16.33 18.57
C PRO A 149 -6.04 -15.90 17.18
N ALA A 150 -5.65 -16.64 16.13
CA ALA A 150 -6.09 -16.39 14.75
C ALA A 150 -7.61 -16.52 14.59
N GLN A 151 -8.22 -17.56 15.16
CA GLN A 151 -9.67 -17.71 15.16
C GLN A 151 -10.35 -16.58 15.93
N SER A 152 -9.82 -16.22 17.10
CA SER A 152 -10.36 -15.17 17.96
C SER A 152 -10.31 -13.78 17.30
N ALA A 153 -9.29 -13.55 16.47
CA ALA A 153 -9.15 -12.35 15.65
C ALA A 153 -10.11 -12.30 14.46
N GLY A 154 -10.85 -13.39 14.20
CA GLY A 154 -11.78 -13.49 13.07
C GLY A 154 -11.08 -13.66 11.72
N LEU A 155 -9.88 -14.24 11.69
CA LEU A 155 -9.23 -14.63 10.44
C LEU A 155 -9.98 -15.81 9.80
N VAL A 156 -10.01 -15.83 8.48
CA VAL A 156 -10.71 -16.82 7.65
C VAL A 156 -9.67 -17.70 6.95
N PRO A 157 -9.71 -19.03 7.14
CA PRO A 157 -8.72 -19.92 6.56
C PRO A 157 -8.84 -19.93 5.03
N PHE A 158 -7.70 -19.86 4.32
CA PHE A 158 -7.56 -19.86 2.86
C PHE A 158 -8.21 -18.69 2.09
N GLY A 159 -9.02 -17.87 2.76
CA GLY A 159 -9.69 -16.72 2.18
C GLY A 159 -9.02 -15.39 2.54
N ASP A 160 -8.19 -15.36 3.58
CA ASP A 160 -7.54 -14.13 4.07
C ASP A 160 -6.06 -14.02 3.70
N TRP A 161 -5.66 -12.81 3.33
CA TRP A 161 -4.28 -12.37 3.17
C TRP A 161 -4.01 -11.21 4.11
N ILE A 162 -3.01 -11.36 4.97
CA ILE A 162 -2.47 -10.24 5.72
C ILE A 162 -1.63 -9.42 4.75
N ILE A 163 -1.97 -8.15 4.63
CA ILE A 163 -1.40 -7.19 3.67
C ILE A 163 -0.60 -6.07 4.36
N GLY A 164 -0.62 -6.05 5.70
CA GLY A 164 0.12 -5.10 6.52
C GLY A 164 -0.32 -5.09 7.98
N TYR A 165 0.26 -4.18 8.75
CA TYR A 165 -0.11 -3.92 10.15
C TYR A 165 0.02 -2.42 10.46
N ALA A 166 -0.57 -1.98 11.56
CA ALA A 166 -0.61 -0.55 11.91
C ALA A 166 0.75 0.06 12.32
N GLY A 167 1.76 -0.75 12.65
CA GLY A 167 3.00 -0.27 13.28
C GLY A 167 4.20 -0.10 12.34
N GLY A 168 4.04 -0.28 11.02
CA GLY A 168 5.15 -0.14 10.09
C GLY A 168 5.00 -0.92 8.79
N VAL A 169 6.13 -1.10 8.09
CA VAL A 169 6.19 -1.75 6.77
C VAL A 169 6.81 -3.13 6.90
N LEU A 170 6.12 -4.14 6.38
CA LEU A 170 6.64 -5.49 6.20
C LEU A 170 7.29 -5.59 4.80
N ARG A 171 8.54 -6.05 4.73
CA ARG A 171 9.39 -6.11 3.53
C ARG A 171 9.83 -7.52 3.14
N GLY A 172 9.69 -8.48 4.04
CA GLY A 172 9.99 -9.87 3.75
C GLY A 172 9.30 -10.82 4.72
N GLU A 173 9.29 -12.10 4.36
CA GLU A 173 8.59 -13.18 5.09
C GLU A 173 8.77 -13.12 6.62
N GLY A 174 10.02 -12.94 7.06
CA GLY A 174 10.41 -12.90 8.47
C GLY A 174 9.81 -11.75 9.26
N ASP A 175 9.60 -10.59 8.63
CA ASP A 175 9.16 -9.37 9.31
C ASP A 175 7.80 -9.55 10.01
N PHE A 176 6.90 -10.34 9.41
CA PHE A 176 5.60 -10.63 10.03
C PHE A 176 5.77 -11.42 11.33
N TYR A 177 6.68 -12.40 11.35
CA TYR A 177 6.95 -13.20 12.55
C TYR A 177 7.63 -12.36 13.64
N ASP A 178 8.58 -11.50 13.27
CA ASP A 178 9.21 -10.57 14.21
C ASP A 178 8.18 -9.64 14.87
N VAL A 179 7.23 -9.12 14.07
CA VAL A 179 6.14 -8.29 14.58
C VAL A 179 5.22 -9.07 15.51
N VAL A 180 4.87 -10.32 15.17
CA VAL A 180 4.06 -11.20 16.03
C VAL A 180 4.76 -11.47 17.36
N GLU A 181 6.07 -11.76 17.34
CA GLU A 181 6.86 -11.97 18.56
C GLU A 181 6.95 -10.72 19.43
N ALA A 182 7.07 -9.54 18.82
CA ALA A 182 7.07 -8.26 19.55
C ALA A 182 5.72 -7.94 20.22
N HIS A 183 4.63 -8.57 19.76
CA HIS A 183 3.27 -8.35 20.24
C HIS A 183 2.71 -9.52 21.06
N VAL A 184 3.56 -10.38 21.63
CA VAL A 184 3.09 -11.40 22.59
C VAL A 184 2.32 -10.74 23.74
N ASP A 185 1.13 -11.27 23.98
CA ASP A 185 0.12 -10.81 24.96
C ASP A 185 -0.34 -9.35 24.76
N LYS A 186 -0.17 -8.80 23.54
CA LYS A 186 -0.56 -7.43 23.19
C LYS A 186 -1.41 -7.41 21.91
N PRO A 187 -2.34 -6.45 21.77
CA PRO A 187 -3.08 -6.26 20.52
C PRO A 187 -2.15 -5.89 19.36
N LEU A 188 -2.21 -6.68 18.29
CA LEU A 188 -1.59 -6.46 16.99
C LEU A 188 -2.69 -6.19 15.97
N ARG A 189 -2.78 -4.93 15.51
CA ARG A 189 -3.76 -4.52 14.49
C ARG A 189 -3.23 -4.85 13.09
N LEU A 190 -3.82 -5.86 12.47
CA LEU A 190 -3.53 -6.32 11.12
C LEU A 190 -4.49 -5.70 10.10
N PHE A 191 -4.00 -5.46 8.89
CA PHE A 191 -4.81 -5.20 7.71
C PHE A 191 -4.91 -6.49 6.89
N VAL A 192 -6.14 -6.90 6.61
CA VAL A 192 -6.45 -8.21 6.02
C VAL A 192 -7.34 -8.01 4.81
N TYR A 193 -6.90 -8.52 3.66
CA TYR A 193 -7.72 -8.66 2.47
C TYR A 193 -8.37 -10.04 2.44
N ASN A 194 -9.65 -10.12 2.14
CA ASN A 194 -10.35 -11.38 1.91
C ASN A 194 -10.70 -11.53 0.42
N SER A 195 -10.27 -12.62 -0.22
CA SER A 195 -10.51 -12.83 -1.65
C SER A 195 -11.93 -13.24 -2.00
N ASP A 196 -12.62 -13.94 -1.09
CA ASP A 196 -13.95 -14.48 -1.35
C ASP A 196 -15.00 -13.37 -1.37
N TYR A 197 -14.80 -12.33 -0.54
CA TYR A 197 -15.68 -11.19 -0.42
C TYR A 197 -15.16 -9.93 -1.12
N ASP A 198 -13.92 -9.94 -1.62
CA ASP A 198 -13.23 -8.79 -2.21
C ASP A 198 -13.20 -7.55 -1.29
N VAL A 199 -12.94 -7.76 0.01
CA VAL A 199 -12.94 -6.69 1.03
C VAL A 199 -11.63 -6.65 1.80
N THR A 200 -11.23 -5.44 2.18
CA THR A 200 -10.14 -5.21 3.14
C THR A 200 -10.73 -4.80 4.47
N ARG A 201 -10.22 -5.37 5.57
CA ARG A 201 -10.67 -5.07 6.94
C ARG A 201 -9.51 -5.05 7.92
N GLU A 202 -9.78 -4.50 9.10
CA GLU A 202 -8.88 -4.64 10.25
C GLU A 202 -9.20 -5.89 11.05
N ALA A 203 -8.17 -6.58 11.52
CA ALA A 203 -8.27 -7.66 12.49
C ALA A 203 -7.36 -7.36 13.69
N ILE A 204 -7.88 -7.51 14.90
CA ILE A 204 -7.09 -7.35 16.13
C ILE A 204 -6.66 -8.73 16.61
N LEU A 205 -5.40 -9.06 16.36
CA LEU A 205 -4.79 -10.32 16.79
C LEU A 205 -4.12 -10.12 18.14
N VAL A 206 -4.27 -11.06 19.07
CA VAL A 206 -3.53 -11.04 20.35
C VAL A 206 -2.69 -12.32 20.43
N PRO A 207 -1.46 -12.31 19.88
CA PRO A 207 -0.57 -13.47 19.90
C PRO A 207 -0.27 -13.90 21.33
N ASN A 208 -0.34 -15.18 21.64
CA ASN A 208 -0.01 -15.68 22.97
C ASN A 208 0.40 -17.15 22.93
N ARG A 209 1.04 -17.65 24.00
CA ARG A 209 1.43 -19.07 24.14
C ARG A 209 0.46 -19.87 25.03
N SER A 210 -0.51 -19.21 25.66
CA SER A 210 -1.37 -19.79 26.69
C SER A 210 -2.70 -20.33 26.16
N TRP A 211 -2.98 -20.16 24.87
CA TRP A 211 -4.23 -20.61 24.23
C TRP A 211 -4.37 -22.14 24.10
N GLY A 212 -3.32 -22.92 24.40
CA GLY A 212 -3.39 -24.39 24.51
C GLY A 212 -2.93 -25.18 23.28
N GLY A 213 -2.50 -24.51 22.20
CA GLY A 213 -1.87 -25.14 21.04
C GLY A 213 -0.41 -24.74 20.83
N GLU A 214 0.12 -25.01 19.64
CA GLU A 214 1.51 -24.70 19.27
C GLU A 214 1.66 -23.30 18.66
N GLY A 215 2.75 -22.62 19.03
CA GLY A 215 3.08 -21.31 18.48
C GLY A 215 2.23 -20.17 19.06
N LEU A 216 2.28 -19.03 18.40
CA LEU A 216 1.67 -17.77 18.88
C LEU A 216 0.31 -17.45 18.25
N LEU A 217 0.01 -18.05 17.09
CA LEU A 217 -1.14 -17.67 16.28
C LEU A 217 -2.20 -18.77 16.22
N GLY A 218 -1.76 -20.04 16.19
CA GLY A 218 -2.62 -21.18 15.92
C GLY A 218 -3.20 -21.20 14.50
N CYS A 219 -2.44 -20.71 13.53
CA CYS A 219 -2.73 -20.88 12.11
C CYS A 219 -1.45 -21.13 11.29
N GLY A 220 -1.62 -21.76 10.14
CA GLY A 220 -0.59 -21.79 9.10
C GLY A 220 -0.55 -20.47 8.35
N VAL A 221 0.65 -20.04 7.95
CA VAL A 221 0.85 -18.80 7.18
C VAL A 221 1.76 -19.10 6.00
N GLY A 222 1.25 -18.89 4.78
CA GLY A 222 1.99 -19.05 3.54
C GLY A 222 2.54 -17.73 3.02
N TYR A 223 3.76 -17.75 2.48
CA TYR A 223 4.38 -16.59 1.83
C TYR A 223 5.02 -16.99 0.50
N GLY A 224 5.12 -16.04 -0.44
CA GLY A 224 5.79 -16.23 -1.72
C GLY A 224 4.85 -16.63 -2.87
N LEU A 225 5.43 -17.18 -3.95
CA LEU A 225 4.76 -17.29 -5.26
C LEU A 225 3.42 -18.04 -5.23
N LEU A 226 3.30 -19.09 -4.43
CA LEU A 226 2.08 -19.91 -4.32
C LEU A 226 1.02 -19.31 -3.39
N HIS A 227 1.34 -18.21 -2.73
CA HIS A 227 0.52 -17.59 -1.69
C HIS A 227 0.17 -16.14 -2.01
N ARG A 228 0.31 -15.73 -3.28
CA ARG A 228 -0.10 -14.42 -3.74
C ARG A 228 -1.62 -14.33 -3.83
N ILE A 229 -2.15 -13.11 -3.71
CA ILE A 229 -3.56 -12.83 -3.97
C ILE A 229 -3.89 -13.25 -5.42
N PRO A 230 -4.97 -14.04 -5.64
CA PRO A 230 -5.41 -14.40 -6.98
C PRO A 230 -5.65 -13.17 -7.86
N LYS A 231 -5.34 -13.30 -9.16
CA LYS A 231 -5.59 -12.26 -10.15
C LYS A 231 -7.01 -12.32 -10.69
#